data_AF-A0A162YDP3-F1
#
_entry.id   AF-A0A162YDP3-F1
#
_cell.length_a   1.000
_cell.length_b   1.000
_cell.length_c   1.000
_cell.angle_alpha   90.00
_cell.angle_beta   90.00
_cell.angle_gamma   90.00
#
_symmetry.space_group_name_H-M   'P 1'
#
loop_
_entity.id
_entity.type
_entity.pdbx_description
1 polymer ?
#
loop_
_entity_poly.entity_id
_entity_poly.type
_entity_poly.pdbx_seq_one_letter_code
_entity_poly.pdbx_strand_id
1 'polypeptide(L)'
;MSFLLRTTRFIASTTPRFSTPITQRTFSTTLKMSATIDSNLLSQITAAEKTLTKKDGPIPNGPTARAQKHVGQLLTAQVIREITDAEKEITGSERPTKGGPTAVAQSILTNEGTTGSSSNGTPITSNANPNQTSSNGPSGSEQHNGILDSATLHKITEAEKDITGKGRPVKGGPTAKAQQHAKEPITSEALHDITEGEKKITGGERVKGGPTSQAQSELGKSRN
;
A
#
# COMPACT_ATOMS: atom_id res chain seq x y z
N MET A 1 27.71 -77.49 -35.99
CA MET A 1 26.52 -76.80 -35.46
C MET A 1 26.98 -75.97 -34.25
N SER A 2 27.86 -74.98 -34.36
CA SER A 2 27.77 -73.66 -35.03
C SER A 2 26.63 -72.76 -34.52
N PHE A 3 27.08 -71.63 -33.96
CA PHE A 3 26.41 -70.35 -33.65
C PHE A 3 25.74 -70.17 -32.27
N LEU A 4 26.52 -69.61 -31.34
CA LEU A 4 26.03 -68.83 -30.20
C LEU A 4 25.55 -67.45 -30.66
N LEU A 5 24.39 -67.04 -30.13
CA LEU A 5 23.73 -65.76 -30.40
C LEU A 5 24.04 -64.69 -29.32
N ARG A 6 24.20 -63.45 -29.82
CA ARG A 6 23.73 -62.14 -29.30
C ARG A 6 24.27 -61.61 -27.96
N THR A 7 25.13 -60.57 -28.00
CA THR A 7 24.86 -59.11 -27.75
C THR A 7 24.27 -58.78 -26.38
N THR A 8 24.92 -57.96 -25.53
CA THR A 8 24.87 -56.48 -25.64
C THR A 8 25.91 -55.82 -24.71
N ARG A 9 26.37 -54.64 -25.14
CA ARG A 9 27.32 -53.76 -24.45
C ARG A 9 26.58 -52.90 -23.41
N PHE A 10 27.12 -52.79 -22.20
CA PHE A 10 26.78 -51.73 -21.26
C PHE A 10 27.94 -50.73 -21.20
N ILE A 11 27.66 -49.50 -21.63
CA ILE A 11 28.54 -48.33 -21.52
C ILE A 11 27.96 -47.52 -20.36
N ALA A 12 28.64 -47.49 -19.21
CA ALA A 12 28.24 -46.65 -18.09
C ALA A 12 28.87 -45.27 -18.26
N SER A 13 28.04 -44.26 -18.46
CA SER A 13 28.42 -42.86 -18.62
C SER A 13 28.85 -42.27 -17.27
N THR A 14 30.11 -41.85 -17.20
CA THR A 14 30.67 -41.00 -16.14
C THR A 14 29.94 -39.65 -16.10
N THR A 15 29.30 -39.32 -14.98
CA THR A 15 28.78 -37.96 -14.73
C THR A 15 29.71 -37.25 -13.72
N PRO A 16 30.47 -36.22 -14.12
CA PRO A 16 31.18 -35.39 -13.15
C PRO A 16 30.20 -34.45 -12.45
N ARG A 17 30.05 -34.62 -11.13
CA ARG A 17 29.33 -33.68 -10.26
C ARG A 17 30.18 -32.43 -10.07
N PHE A 18 29.81 -31.33 -10.72
CA PHE A 18 30.30 -30.00 -10.39
C PHE A 18 29.67 -29.56 -9.06
N SER A 19 30.41 -29.71 -7.96
CA SER A 19 30.09 -29.08 -6.68
C SER A 19 30.58 -27.64 -6.74
N THR A 20 29.69 -26.70 -7.03
CA THR A 20 29.95 -25.28 -6.82
C THR A 20 29.76 -24.96 -5.34
N PRO A 21 30.74 -24.34 -4.66
CA PRO A 21 30.53 -23.88 -3.30
C PRO A 21 29.52 -22.72 -3.33
N ILE A 22 28.33 -22.98 -2.79
CA ILE A 22 27.33 -21.96 -2.49
C ILE A 22 27.95 -21.04 -1.43
N THR A 23 28.48 -19.90 -1.89
CA THR A 23 28.85 -18.79 -1.02
C THR A 23 27.57 -18.25 -0.42
N GLN A 24 27.28 -18.63 0.82
CA GLN A 24 26.24 -18.02 1.62
C GLN A 24 26.63 -16.55 1.84
N ARG A 25 26.07 -15.64 1.03
CA ARG A 25 26.06 -14.22 1.38
C ARG A 25 25.26 -14.07 2.66
N THR A 26 25.97 -13.84 3.77
CA THR A 26 25.39 -13.27 4.98
C THR A 26 24.88 -11.87 4.66
N PHE A 27 23.59 -11.76 4.37
CA PHE A 27 22.90 -10.46 4.36
C PHE A 27 22.77 -9.98 5.79
N SER A 28 23.78 -9.27 6.30
CA SER A 28 23.66 -8.46 7.50
C SER A 28 23.08 -7.10 7.11
N THR A 29 21.75 -7.04 7.01
CA THR A 29 21.01 -5.76 6.93
C THR A 29 20.35 -5.50 8.27
N THR A 30 21.16 -5.21 9.29
CA THR A 30 20.65 -4.46 10.44
C THR A 30 20.95 -2.99 10.18
N LEU A 31 20.13 -2.35 9.35
CA LEU A 31 20.04 -0.89 9.37
C LEU A 31 19.56 -0.54 10.78
N LYS A 32 20.45 0.09 11.55
CA LYS A 32 20.12 0.58 12.89
C LYS A 32 19.20 1.79 12.70
N MET A 33 17.91 1.51 12.52
CA MET A 33 16.87 2.53 12.43
C MET A 33 16.59 3.02 13.86
N SER A 34 16.81 4.31 14.13
CA SER A 34 16.73 4.85 15.49
C SER A 34 15.98 6.19 15.50
N ALA A 35 14.65 6.14 15.40
CA ALA A 35 13.79 7.28 15.67
C ALA A 35 13.57 7.39 17.19
N THR A 36 13.47 8.58 17.76
CA THR A 36 13.06 8.77 19.17
C THR A 36 11.55 8.90 19.28
N ILE A 37 11.00 8.46 20.42
CA ILE A 37 9.56 8.60 20.70
C ILE A 37 9.31 9.99 21.25
N ASP A 38 8.97 10.88 20.32
CA ASP A 38 8.76 12.30 20.59
C ASP A 38 7.27 12.62 20.75
N SER A 39 6.96 13.82 21.24
CA SER A 39 5.59 14.33 21.36
C SER A 39 4.84 14.33 20.02
N ASN A 40 5.55 14.57 18.91
CA ASN A 40 4.99 14.53 17.56
C ASN A 40 4.53 13.11 17.17
N LEU A 41 5.39 12.09 17.39
CA LEU A 41 5.03 10.69 17.16
C LEU A 41 3.81 10.29 17.99
N LEU A 42 3.80 10.68 19.27
CA LEU A 42 2.68 10.42 20.18
C LEU A 42 1.38 11.02 19.68
N SER A 43 1.43 12.26 19.20
CA SER A 43 0.27 12.95 18.63
C SER A 43 -0.25 12.23 17.38
N GLN A 44 0.64 11.77 16.51
CA GLN A 44 0.27 11.05 15.29
C GLN A 44 -0.33 9.67 15.58
N ILE A 45 0.27 8.93 16.53
CA ILE A 45 -0.27 7.65 17.01
C ILE A 45 -1.67 7.85 17.61
N THR A 46 -1.86 8.89 18.42
CA THR A 46 -3.16 9.23 19.02
C THR A 46 -4.20 9.56 17.95
N ALA A 47 -3.82 10.35 16.95
CA ALA A 47 -4.70 10.69 15.84
C ALA A 47 -5.12 9.45 15.05
N ALA A 48 -4.19 8.54 14.79
CA ALA A 48 -4.47 7.26 14.13
C ALA A 48 -5.33 6.31 14.98
N GLU A 49 -5.13 6.29 16.30
CA GLU A 49 -5.97 5.50 17.20
C GLU A 49 -7.41 6.02 17.23
N LYS A 50 -7.59 7.34 17.22
CA LYS A 50 -8.90 8.00 17.16
C LYS A 50 -9.64 7.66 15.87
N THR A 51 -8.96 7.66 14.71
CA THR A 51 -9.60 7.33 13.43
C THR A 51 -10.04 5.87 13.37
N LEU A 52 -9.31 4.95 14.02
CA LEU A 52 -9.67 3.53 14.05
C LEU A 52 -10.82 3.21 15.00
N THR A 53 -10.80 3.79 16.19
CA THR A 53 -11.70 3.38 17.28
C THR A 53 -12.93 4.26 17.39
N LYS A 54 -12.94 5.41 16.69
CA LYS A 54 -13.98 6.46 16.77
C LYS A 54 -14.19 6.97 18.20
N LYS A 55 -13.25 6.71 19.11
CA LYS A 55 -13.24 7.22 20.48
C LYS A 55 -12.30 8.42 20.56
N ASP A 56 -12.78 9.48 21.19
CA ASP A 56 -11.99 10.68 21.43
C ASP A 56 -11.06 10.47 22.62
N GLY A 57 -9.80 10.15 22.33
CA GLY A 57 -8.71 10.12 23.30
C GLY A 57 -7.93 8.79 23.34
N PRO A 58 -6.78 8.78 24.02
CA PRO A 58 -6.00 7.56 24.22
C PRO A 58 -6.84 6.56 25.02
N ILE A 59 -7.03 5.37 24.45
CA ILE A 59 -7.75 4.29 25.10
C ILE A 59 -6.83 3.68 26.16
N PRO A 60 -7.36 3.33 27.35
CA PRO A 60 -6.62 2.56 28.34
C PRO A 60 -6.10 1.26 27.72
N ASN A 61 -4.79 1.01 27.84
CA ASN A 61 -4.08 -0.10 27.19
C ASN A 61 -3.99 -0.06 25.65
N GLY A 62 -4.37 1.05 25.02
CA GLY A 62 -4.25 1.23 23.58
C GLY A 62 -2.83 1.51 23.07
N PRO A 63 -2.66 1.52 21.74
CA PRO A 63 -1.36 1.75 21.10
C PRO A 63 -0.71 3.08 21.53
N THR A 64 -1.50 4.13 21.75
CA THR A 64 -1.02 5.40 22.30
C THR A 64 -0.49 5.24 23.72
N ALA A 65 -1.21 4.51 24.56
CA ALA A 65 -0.78 4.25 25.95
C ALA A 65 0.51 3.41 25.98
N ARG A 66 0.71 2.49 25.03
CA ARG A 66 1.97 1.76 24.87
C ARG A 66 3.11 2.67 24.41
N ALA A 67 2.89 3.49 23.39
CA ALA A 67 3.88 4.46 22.93
C ALA A 67 4.27 5.46 24.04
N GLN A 68 3.31 5.88 24.86
CA GLN A 68 3.52 6.77 26.00
C GLN A 68 4.51 6.22 27.04
N LYS A 69 4.52 4.89 27.26
CA LYS A 69 5.45 4.25 28.20
C LYS A 69 6.92 4.33 27.75
N HIS A 70 7.15 4.58 26.48
CA HIS A 70 8.48 4.64 25.88
C HIS A 70 8.86 6.07 25.43
N VAL A 71 8.16 7.11 25.90
CA VAL A 71 8.49 8.50 25.55
C VAL A 71 9.92 8.84 25.96
N GLY A 72 10.66 9.46 25.04
CA GLY A 72 12.09 9.76 25.22
C GLY A 72 13.02 8.56 25.04
N GLN A 73 12.49 7.37 24.73
CA GLN A 73 13.28 6.20 24.35
C GLN A 73 13.35 6.07 22.82
N LEU A 74 14.30 5.26 22.34
CA LEU A 74 14.38 4.91 20.93
C LEU A 74 13.22 4.01 20.52
N LEU A 75 12.62 4.32 19.38
CA LEU A 75 11.64 3.52 18.66
C LEU A 75 12.34 2.27 18.14
N THR A 76 12.26 1.21 18.95
CA THR A 76 12.78 -0.11 18.58
C THR A 76 11.68 -0.97 17.99
N ALA A 77 12.08 -2.08 17.34
CA ALA A 77 11.14 -3.10 16.87
C ALA A 77 10.27 -3.67 18.01
N GLN A 78 10.77 -3.64 19.25
CA GLN A 78 10.01 -4.03 20.44
C GLN A 78 8.84 -3.07 20.69
N VAL A 79 9.08 -1.76 20.69
CA VAL A 79 8.02 -0.75 20.87
C VAL A 79 6.99 -0.86 19.75
N ILE A 80 7.43 -1.04 18.49
CA ILE A 80 6.51 -1.25 17.37
C ILE A 80 5.64 -2.48 17.59
N ARG A 81 6.20 -3.58 18.10
CA ARG A 81 5.45 -4.80 18.41
C ARG A 81 4.41 -4.54 19.49
N GLU A 82 4.75 -3.84 20.57
CA GLU A 82 3.81 -3.50 21.64
C GLU A 82 2.67 -2.59 21.16
N ILE A 83 2.97 -1.63 20.28
CA ILE A 83 1.97 -0.80 19.60
C ILE A 83 1.06 -1.67 18.72
N THR A 84 1.65 -2.62 17.98
CA THR A 84 0.90 -3.55 17.11
C THR A 84 -0.02 -4.47 17.90
N ASP A 85 0.45 -5.01 19.02
CA ASP A 85 -0.31 -5.91 19.87
C ASP A 85 -1.51 -5.16 20.50
N ALA A 86 -1.30 -3.93 20.95
CA ALA A 86 -2.40 -3.09 21.46
C ALA A 86 -3.40 -2.69 20.36
N GLU A 87 -2.92 -2.42 19.15
CA GLU A 87 -3.81 -2.17 18.00
C GLU A 87 -4.63 -3.41 17.65
N LYS A 88 -4.03 -4.60 17.70
CA LYS A 88 -4.70 -5.88 17.49
C LYS A 88 -5.77 -6.15 18.56
N GLU A 89 -5.45 -5.89 19.83
CA GLU A 89 -6.40 -6.06 20.95
C GLU A 89 -7.63 -5.17 20.80
N ILE A 90 -7.44 -3.95 20.28
CA ILE A 90 -8.53 -2.98 20.09
C ILE A 90 -9.34 -3.22 18.81
N THR A 91 -8.68 -3.55 17.71
CA THR A 91 -9.34 -3.71 16.39
C THR A 91 -9.80 -5.14 16.12
N GLY A 92 -9.40 -6.11 16.96
CA GLY A 92 -9.63 -7.54 16.74
C GLY A 92 -8.95 -8.09 15.48
N SER A 93 -8.07 -7.32 14.86
CA SER A 93 -7.43 -7.65 13.58
C SER A 93 -6.01 -8.15 13.78
N GLU A 94 -5.69 -9.33 13.26
CA GLU A 94 -4.35 -9.94 13.30
C GLU A 94 -3.29 -9.18 12.49
N ARG A 95 -3.72 -8.22 11.65
CA ARG A 95 -2.84 -7.44 10.78
C ARG A 95 -2.90 -5.96 11.16
N PRO A 96 -1.78 -5.23 11.09
CA PRO A 96 -1.77 -3.78 11.21
C PRO A 96 -2.78 -3.18 10.23
N THR A 97 -3.63 -2.28 10.74
CA THR A 97 -4.62 -1.60 9.93
C THR A 97 -3.94 -0.49 9.13
N LYS A 98 -4.40 -0.30 7.88
CA LYS A 98 -3.84 0.73 7.00
C LYS A 98 -4.16 2.11 7.58
N GLY A 99 -3.11 2.88 7.89
CA GLY A 99 -3.24 4.19 8.55
C GLY A 99 -3.43 4.12 10.06
N GLY A 100 -3.28 2.93 10.65
CA GLY A 100 -3.31 2.74 12.08
C GLY A 100 -2.04 3.20 12.80
N PRO A 101 -2.05 3.20 14.14
CA PRO A 101 -0.92 3.64 14.96
C PRO A 101 0.36 2.84 14.71
N THR A 102 0.25 1.56 14.37
CA THR A 102 1.40 0.74 13.93
C THR A 102 1.98 1.22 12.62
N ALA A 103 1.13 1.58 11.65
CA ALA A 103 1.58 2.08 10.36
C ALA A 103 2.30 3.43 10.50
N VAL A 104 1.82 4.30 11.41
CA VAL A 104 2.49 5.56 11.77
C VAL A 104 3.87 5.29 12.35
N ALA A 105 3.97 4.41 13.36
CA ALA A 105 5.25 4.07 13.98
C ALA A 105 6.24 3.48 12.97
N GLN A 106 5.79 2.59 12.09
CA GLN A 106 6.62 2.03 11.02
C GLN A 106 7.04 3.08 10.00
N SER A 107 6.14 3.99 9.62
CA SER A 107 6.44 5.03 8.62
C SER A 107 7.54 5.98 9.08
N ILE A 108 7.56 6.33 10.35
CA ILE A 108 8.60 7.21 10.92
C ILE A 108 9.93 6.47 10.96
N LEU A 109 9.91 5.18 11.32
CA LEU A 109 11.11 4.35 11.28
C LEU A 109 11.67 4.20 9.85
N THR A 110 10.83 4.10 8.82
CA THR A 110 11.26 3.98 7.43
C THR A 110 11.69 5.30 6.80
N ASN A 111 11.04 6.42 7.16
CA ASN A 111 11.34 7.73 6.58
C ASN A 111 12.65 8.31 7.12
N GLU A 112 13.01 8.03 8.37
CA GLU A 112 14.30 8.46 8.92
C GLU A 112 15.49 7.67 8.33
N GLY A 113 15.26 6.52 7.70
CA GLY A 113 16.27 5.80 6.93
C GLY A 113 16.66 6.48 5.61
N THR A 114 15.98 7.57 5.22
CA THR A 114 16.23 8.31 3.97
C THR A 114 16.84 9.71 4.15
N THR A 115 17.25 10.10 5.36
CA THR A 115 18.05 11.30 5.58
C THR A 115 19.52 11.04 5.26
N GLY A 116 19.81 10.95 3.97
CA GLY A 116 21.13 10.70 3.44
C GLY A 116 21.29 11.12 1.98
N SER A 117 20.74 12.27 1.57
CA SER A 117 21.27 13.10 0.48
C SER A 117 20.54 14.43 0.31
N SER A 118 21.37 15.46 0.16
CA SER A 118 21.10 16.82 -0.34
C SER A 118 20.44 17.82 0.59
N SER A 119 21.32 18.49 1.32
CA SER A 119 21.21 19.85 1.82
C SER A 119 21.04 20.89 0.70
N ASN A 120 20.47 22.04 1.11
CA ASN A 120 20.35 23.34 0.46
C ASN A 120 19.18 23.60 -0.49
N GLY A 121 18.12 24.17 0.08
CA GLY A 121 17.08 24.88 -0.65
C GLY A 121 15.92 25.39 0.21
N THR A 122 16.18 26.40 1.06
CA THR A 122 15.18 27.30 1.71
C THR A 122 14.28 26.71 2.83
N PRO A 123 14.25 27.33 4.03
CA PRO A 123 13.29 26.95 5.07
C PRO A 123 11.92 27.53 4.72
N ILE A 124 10.97 26.68 4.33
CA ILE A 124 9.56 27.10 4.27
C ILE A 124 8.97 26.88 5.66
N THR A 125 8.87 27.99 6.40
CA THR A 125 8.02 28.12 7.57
C THR A 125 6.56 27.96 7.14
N SER A 126 5.95 26.82 7.41
CA SER A 126 4.51 26.65 7.28
C SER A 126 3.90 26.58 8.66
N ASN A 127 3.40 27.72 9.14
CA ASN A 127 2.35 27.78 10.15
C ASN A 127 1.18 26.89 9.68
N ALA A 128 1.07 25.68 10.22
CA ALA A 128 -0.06 24.79 9.98
C ALA A 128 -1.13 25.02 11.04
N ASN A 129 -2.17 25.74 10.63
CA ASN A 129 -3.46 25.84 11.30
C ASN A 129 -4.06 24.43 11.52
N PRO A 130 -4.49 24.04 12.74
CA PRO A 130 -4.88 22.65 13.07
C PRO A 130 -6.30 22.28 12.62
N ASN A 131 -6.70 22.69 11.41
CA ASN A 131 -7.96 22.27 10.79
C ASN A 131 -7.71 21.69 9.40
N GLN A 132 -6.92 20.63 9.36
CA GLN A 132 -6.83 19.76 8.19
C GLN A 132 -7.05 18.32 8.66
N THR A 133 -8.33 17.94 8.60
CA THR A 133 -8.82 16.57 8.55
C THR A 133 -7.93 15.76 7.61
N SER A 134 -7.16 14.85 8.18
CA SER A 134 -6.43 13.82 7.45
C SER A 134 -7.45 12.79 6.93
N SER A 135 -8.20 13.18 5.90
CA SER A 135 -8.52 12.24 4.84
C SER A 135 -7.21 11.88 4.16
N ASN A 136 -6.95 10.60 3.95
CA ASN A 136 -5.90 10.12 3.06
C ASN A 136 -6.12 10.67 1.64
N GLY A 137 -5.83 11.95 1.43
CA GLY A 137 -5.67 12.57 0.13
C GLY A 137 -4.25 12.27 -0.34
N PRO A 138 -4.06 11.87 -1.60
CA PRO A 138 -2.73 11.84 -2.17
C PRO A 138 -2.26 13.30 -2.27
N SER A 139 -1.47 13.76 -1.30
CA SER A 139 -0.79 15.06 -1.38
C SER A 139 0.48 14.91 -2.22
N GLY A 140 0.29 14.68 -3.51
CA GLY A 140 0.99 15.47 -4.51
C GLY A 140 -0.06 16.44 -5.06
N SER A 141 0.33 17.57 -5.65
CA SER A 141 -0.49 18.12 -6.73
C SER A 141 -1.06 16.94 -7.54
N GLU A 142 -2.39 16.78 -7.64
CA GLU A 142 -2.98 15.74 -8.48
C GLU A 142 -2.52 16.05 -9.91
N GLN A 143 -1.33 15.59 -10.28
CA GLN A 143 -0.85 15.66 -11.63
C GLN A 143 -1.75 14.66 -12.34
N HIS A 144 -2.76 15.20 -13.01
CA HIS A 144 -3.63 14.44 -13.86
C HIS A 144 -2.80 14.12 -15.10
N ASN A 145 -2.13 12.98 -15.08
CA ASN A 145 -1.20 12.61 -16.15
C ASN A 145 -1.94 12.02 -17.35
N GLY A 146 -3.27 11.94 -17.28
CA GLY A 146 -4.09 11.20 -18.25
C GLY A 146 -3.77 9.71 -18.20
N ILE A 147 -3.31 9.21 -17.06
CA ILE A 147 -2.94 7.81 -16.81
C ILE A 147 -3.91 7.25 -15.76
N LEU A 148 -4.29 5.97 -15.89
CA LEU A 148 -5.02 5.22 -14.86
C LEU A 148 -4.10 4.90 -13.67
N ASP A 149 -3.74 5.94 -12.94
CA ASP A 149 -2.93 5.89 -11.75
C ASP A 149 -3.76 5.46 -10.53
N SER A 150 -3.09 5.33 -9.38
CA SER A 150 -3.78 4.93 -8.14
C SER A 150 -4.86 5.92 -7.70
N ALA A 151 -4.69 7.23 -7.97
CA ALA A 151 -5.68 8.24 -7.60
C ALA A 151 -6.94 8.11 -8.47
N THR A 152 -6.77 7.98 -9.79
CA THR A 152 -7.86 7.76 -10.74
C THR A 152 -8.60 6.46 -10.45
N LEU A 153 -7.87 5.37 -10.23
CA LEU A 153 -8.47 4.08 -9.85
C LEU A 153 -9.26 4.17 -8.54
N HIS A 154 -8.80 4.98 -7.59
CA HIS A 154 -9.53 5.19 -6.34
C HIS A 154 -10.86 5.91 -6.59
N LYS A 155 -10.86 7.00 -7.36
CA LYS A 155 -12.08 7.75 -7.73
C LYS A 155 -13.10 6.87 -8.48
N ILE A 156 -12.62 6.03 -9.40
CA ILE A 156 -13.45 5.04 -10.11
C ILE A 156 -14.05 4.04 -9.12
N THR A 157 -13.25 3.56 -8.16
CA THR A 157 -13.71 2.63 -7.13
C THR A 157 -14.77 3.24 -6.22
N GLU A 158 -14.61 4.51 -5.85
CA GLU A 158 -15.60 5.23 -5.05
C GLU A 158 -16.92 5.38 -5.82
N ALA A 159 -16.86 5.80 -7.08
CA ALA A 159 -18.06 5.90 -7.91
C ALA A 159 -18.76 4.53 -8.12
N GLU A 160 -18.01 3.44 -8.27
CA GLU A 160 -18.59 2.10 -8.32
C GLU A 160 -19.25 1.69 -6.99
N LYS A 161 -18.62 2.03 -5.87
CA LYS A 161 -19.17 1.77 -4.53
C LYS A 161 -20.48 2.52 -4.33
N ASP A 162 -20.58 3.76 -4.79
CA ASP A 162 -21.78 4.57 -4.67
C ASP A 162 -22.95 4.00 -5.48
N ILE A 163 -22.67 3.41 -6.64
CA ILE A 163 -23.68 2.78 -7.51
C ILE A 163 -24.12 1.41 -6.97
N THR A 164 -23.16 0.57 -6.58
CA THR A 164 -23.42 -0.83 -6.22
C THR A 164 -23.76 -1.02 -4.75
N GLY A 165 -23.46 -0.02 -3.90
CA GLY A 165 -23.52 -0.11 -2.43
C GLY A 165 -22.51 -1.08 -1.82
N LYS A 166 -21.62 -1.68 -2.62
CA LYS A 166 -20.67 -2.70 -2.16
C LYS A 166 -19.36 -2.05 -1.79
N GLY A 167 -18.87 -2.33 -0.59
CA GLY A 167 -17.55 -1.85 -0.13
C GLY A 167 -16.35 -2.48 -0.83
N ARG A 168 -16.56 -3.36 -1.82
CA ARG A 168 -15.52 -4.05 -2.58
C ARG A 168 -15.83 -3.96 -4.08
N PRO A 169 -14.80 -3.84 -4.95
CA PRO A 169 -14.98 -3.89 -6.40
C PRO A 169 -15.71 -5.15 -6.84
N VAL A 170 -16.66 -4.99 -7.75
CA VAL A 170 -17.44 -6.10 -8.32
C VAL A 170 -16.61 -6.79 -9.40
N LYS A 171 -16.66 -8.12 -9.42
CA LYS A 171 -15.97 -8.92 -10.43
C LYS A 171 -16.50 -8.58 -11.83
N GLY A 172 -15.63 -8.06 -12.69
CA GLY A 172 -15.98 -7.60 -14.03
C GLY A 172 -16.79 -6.29 -14.05
N GLY A 173 -16.82 -5.57 -12.94
CA GLY A 173 -17.32 -4.20 -12.86
C GLY A 173 -16.31 -3.18 -13.41
N PRO A 174 -16.67 -1.89 -13.37
CA PRO A 174 -15.87 -0.81 -13.96
C PRO A 174 -14.50 -0.66 -13.31
N THR A 175 -14.38 -0.85 -12.00
CA THR A 175 -13.08 -0.83 -11.29
C THR A 175 -12.20 -2.00 -11.72
N ALA A 176 -12.78 -3.20 -11.87
CA ALA A 176 -12.02 -4.36 -12.32
C ALA A 176 -11.47 -4.14 -13.74
N LYS A 177 -12.25 -3.46 -14.60
CA LYS A 177 -11.83 -3.05 -15.95
C LYS A 177 -10.78 -1.94 -15.94
N ALA A 178 -10.95 -0.93 -15.10
CA ALA A 178 -9.95 0.12 -14.93
C ALA A 178 -8.61 -0.44 -14.43
N GLN A 179 -8.65 -1.44 -13.53
CA GLN A 179 -7.46 -2.11 -13.03
C GLN A 179 -6.71 -2.92 -14.10
N GLN A 180 -7.38 -3.39 -15.16
CA GLN A 180 -6.72 -4.07 -16.29
C GLN A 180 -5.78 -3.13 -17.04
N HIS A 181 -6.14 -1.85 -17.09
CA HIS A 181 -5.38 -0.78 -17.73
C HIS A 181 -4.61 0.07 -16.70
N ALA A 182 -4.34 -0.46 -15.51
CA ALA A 182 -3.65 0.29 -14.46
C ALA A 182 -2.25 0.70 -14.94
N LYS A 183 -1.88 1.97 -14.68
CA LYS A 183 -0.63 2.61 -15.11
C LYS A 183 -0.52 2.83 -16.63
N GLU A 184 -1.59 2.57 -17.39
CA GLU A 184 -1.66 2.91 -18.81
C GLU A 184 -2.31 4.28 -19.00
N PRO A 185 -2.02 4.99 -20.09
CA PRO A 185 -2.77 6.18 -20.48
C PRO A 185 -4.26 5.88 -20.61
N ILE A 186 -5.11 6.86 -20.28
CA ILE A 186 -6.56 6.79 -20.46
C ILE A 186 -6.86 6.87 -21.96
N THR A 187 -6.92 5.71 -22.61
CA THR A 187 -7.27 5.54 -24.02
C THR A 187 -8.78 5.36 -24.19
N SER A 188 -9.26 5.50 -25.44
CA SER A 188 -10.65 5.20 -25.79
C SER A 188 -11.02 3.74 -25.49
N GLU A 189 -10.07 2.82 -25.59
CA GLU A 189 -10.25 1.40 -25.25
C GLU A 189 -10.49 1.22 -23.75
N ALA A 190 -9.64 1.83 -22.91
CA ALA A 190 -9.82 1.78 -21.46
C ALA A 190 -11.17 2.39 -21.04
N LEU A 191 -11.59 3.51 -21.64
CA LEU A 191 -12.90 4.11 -21.40
C LEU A 191 -14.06 3.20 -21.84
N HIS A 192 -13.92 2.52 -22.98
CA HIS A 192 -14.90 1.55 -23.46
C HIS A 192 -15.04 0.37 -22.49
N ASP A 193 -13.92 -0.22 -22.08
CA ASP A 193 -13.90 -1.34 -21.15
C ASP A 193 -14.50 -0.99 -19.79
N ILE A 194 -14.16 0.18 -19.25
CA ILE A 194 -14.77 0.72 -18.02
C ILE A 194 -16.27 0.90 -18.20
N THR A 195 -16.71 1.42 -19.35
CA THR A 195 -18.14 1.60 -19.67
C THR A 195 -18.88 0.27 -19.72
N GLU A 196 -18.31 -0.75 -20.36
CA GLU A 196 -18.92 -2.08 -20.41
C GLU A 196 -18.98 -2.73 -19.03
N GLY A 197 -17.95 -2.54 -18.21
CA GLY A 197 -17.97 -2.93 -16.79
C GLY A 197 -19.08 -2.23 -16.01
N GLU A 198 -19.28 -0.93 -16.22
CA GLU A 198 -20.35 -0.15 -15.61
C GLU A 198 -21.73 -0.66 -16.01
N LYS A 199 -21.99 -0.81 -17.31
CA LYS A 199 -23.26 -1.35 -17.82
C LYS A 199 -23.60 -2.71 -17.22
N LYS A 200 -22.60 -3.56 -17.00
CA LYS A 200 -22.79 -4.89 -16.41
C LYS A 200 -23.30 -4.84 -14.97
N ILE A 201 -22.95 -3.81 -14.21
CA ILE A 201 -23.37 -3.65 -12.81
C ILE A 201 -24.65 -2.82 -12.65
N THR A 202 -24.93 -1.91 -13.58
CA THR A 202 -26.10 -1.00 -13.56
C THR A 202 -27.29 -1.50 -14.38
N GLY A 203 -27.17 -2.65 -15.04
CA GLY A 203 -28.25 -3.21 -15.87
C GLY A 203 -28.32 -2.63 -17.28
N GLY A 204 -27.22 -2.08 -17.79
CA GLY A 204 -27.07 -1.61 -19.18
C GLY A 204 -26.99 -0.10 -19.34
N GLU A 205 -27.22 0.67 -18.28
CA GLU A 205 -27.30 2.13 -18.33
C GLU A 205 -26.04 2.81 -17.80
N ARG A 206 -25.61 3.90 -18.45
CA ARG A 206 -24.53 4.75 -17.93
C ARG A 206 -25.09 5.64 -16.83
N VAL A 207 -24.40 5.69 -15.70
CA VAL A 207 -24.81 6.50 -14.55
C VAL A 207 -24.11 7.85 -14.63
N LYS A 208 -24.88 8.92 -14.44
CA LYS A 208 -24.33 10.27 -14.36
C LYS A 208 -23.43 10.39 -13.12
N GLY A 209 -22.17 10.76 -13.33
CA GLY A 209 -21.17 10.80 -12.26
C GLY A 209 -20.63 9.42 -11.88
N GLY A 210 -20.98 8.38 -12.64
CA GLY A 210 -20.47 7.04 -12.46
C GLY A 210 -18.99 6.88 -12.80
N PRO A 211 -18.45 5.66 -12.64
CA PRO A 211 -17.03 5.38 -12.80
C PRO A 211 -16.49 5.76 -14.19
N THR A 212 -17.27 5.61 -15.26
CA THR A 212 -16.87 6.10 -16.59
C THR A 212 -16.75 7.62 -16.62
N SER A 213 -17.70 8.35 -16.01
CA SER A 213 -17.64 9.81 -15.94
C SER A 213 -16.42 10.29 -15.18
N GLN A 214 -16.01 9.57 -14.11
CA GLN A 214 -14.77 9.90 -13.38
C GLN A 214 -13.54 9.70 -14.25
N ALA A 215 -13.42 8.56 -14.95
CA ALA A 215 -12.29 8.33 -15.86
C ALA A 215 -12.20 9.39 -16.97
N GLN A 216 -13.35 9.81 -17.53
CA GLN A 216 -13.39 10.88 -18.53
C GLN A 216 -13.03 12.25 -17.93
N SER A 217 -13.48 12.53 -16.70
CA SER A 217 -13.15 13.75 -15.99
C SER A 217 -11.64 13.88 -15.77
N GLU A 218 -10.98 12.81 -15.34
CA GLU A 218 -9.53 12.78 -15.12
C GLU A 218 -8.74 12.94 -16.42
N LEU A 219 -9.20 12.36 -17.53
CA LEU A 219 -8.64 12.64 -18.87
C LEU A 219 -8.85 14.10 -19.32
N GLY A 220 -9.99 14.71 -18.96
CA GLY A 220 -10.25 16.11 -19.24
C GLY A 220 -9.29 17.03 -18.46
N LYS A 221 -9.08 16.73 -17.18
CA LYS A 221 -8.14 17.47 -16.32
C LYS A 221 -6.69 17.34 -16.78
N SER A 222 -6.30 16.22 -17.40
CA SER A 222 -4.93 16.06 -17.91
C SER A 222 -4.62 16.88 -19.16
N ARG A 223 -5.64 17.46 -19.80
CA ARG A 223 -5.51 18.23 -21.05
C ARG A 223 -5.54 19.75 -20.82
N ASN A 224 -5.88 20.20 -19.61
CA ASN A 224 -5.98 21.60 -19.20
C ASN A 224 -4.83 21.96 -18.26
#